data_AF-A0A645BZN5-F1
#
_entry.id   AF-A0A645BZN5-F1
#
_cell.length_a   1.000
_cell.length_b   1.000
_cell.length_c   1.000
_cell.angle_alpha   90.00
_cell.angle_beta   90.00
_cell.angle_gamma   90.00
#
_symmetry.space_group_name_H-M   'P 1'
#
loop_
_entity.id
_entity.type
_entity.pdbx_description
1 polymer ?
#
loop_
_entity_poly.entity_id
_entity_poly.type
_entity_poly.pdbx_seq_one_letter_code
_entity_poly.pdbx_strand_id
1 'polypeptide(L)'
;MICGSTTADIVARELNQKVELIDGSMGFASPPEYRMSGIDMVSEGALLLNQAVNLLDEPQEQWGDQTSVERFCHLLMEADVITFMVGNAINDAHLSPLFKQVGVKPRRTAIGLMKEKLESMGKLVIEEGY
;
A
#
# COMPACT_ATOMS: atom_id res chain seq x y z
N MET A 1 5.03 6.77 3.46
CA MET A 1 3.92 5.81 3.71
C MET A 1 4.45 4.46 4.17
N ILE A 2 3.67 3.72 4.97
CA ILE A 2 3.92 2.31 5.32
C ILE A 2 2.74 1.43 4.86
N CYS A 3 3.02 0.37 4.09
CA CYS A 3 2.03 -0.60 3.61
C CYS A 3 2.23 -1.97 4.28
N GLY A 4 1.56 -2.19 5.41
CA GLY A 4 1.50 -3.48 6.11
C GLY A 4 1.67 -3.37 7.61
N SER A 5 0.79 -4.06 8.35
CA SER A 5 0.69 -4.01 9.81
C SER A 5 1.99 -4.45 10.50
N THR A 6 2.61 -5.55 10.06
CA THR A 6 3.91 -5.98 10.60
C THR A 6 5.03 -4.96 10.36
N THR A 7 5.03 -4.31 9.19
CA THR A 7 6.03 -3.26 8.89
C THR A 7 5.79 -2.04 9.79
N ALA A 8 4.53 -1.66 10.00
CA ALA A 8 4.16 -0.57 10.89
C ALA A 8 4.61 -0.85 12.34
N ASP A 9 4.41 -2.07 12.85
CA ASP A 9 4.85 -2.46 14.19
C ASP A 9 6.37 -2.39 14.35
N ILE A 10 7.12 -2.83 13.33
CA ILE A 10 8.59 -2.74 13.33
C ILE A 10 9.03 -1.27 13.37
N VAL A 11 8.51 -0.44 12.47
CA VAL A 11 8.87 0.98 12.40
C VAL A 11 8.47 1.72 13.68
N ALA A 12 7.29 1.43 14.24
CA ALA A 12 6.83 2.02 15.49
C ALA A 12 7.78 1.73 16.65
N ARG A 13 8.24 0.47 16.76
CA ARG A 13 9.22 0.06 17.76
C ARG A 13 10.54 0.82 17.59
N GLU A 14 11.09 0.86 16.38
CA GLU A 14 12.39 1.51 16.13
C GLU A 14 12.34 3.03 16.32
N LEU A 15 11.21 3.67 16.04
CA LEU A 15 11.02 5.11 16.20
C LEU A 15 10.45 5.53 17.55
N ASN A 16 10.20 4.57 18.45
CA ASN A 16 9.50 4.79 19.72
C ASN A 16 8.18 5.56 19.55
N GLN A 17 7.40 5.19 18.53
CA GLN A 17 6.09 5.76 18.21
C GLN A 17 4.97 4.74 18.42
N LYS A 18 3.72 5.18 18.33
CA LYS A 18 2.53 4.33 18.37
C LYS A 18 1.82 4.32 17.02
N VAL A 19 1.18 3.19 16.71
CA VAL A 19 0.25 3.05 15.59
C VAL A 19 -1.17 3.23 16.14
N GLU A 20 -1.90 4.21 15.63
CA GLU A 20 -3.26 4.54 16.07
C GLU A 20 -4.25 4.30 14.93
N LEU A 21 -5.34 3.58 15.17
CA LEU A 21 -6.38 3.36 14.15
C LEU A 21 -7.12 4.67 13.88
N ILE A 22 -7.13 5.14 12.63
CA ILE A 22 -7.89 6.32 12.20
C ILE A 22 -9.28 5.89 11.73
N ASP A 23 -9.31 4.95 10.79
CA ASP A 23 -10.53 4.41 10.22
C ASP A 23 -10.47 2.89 10.26
N GLY A 24 -11.46 2.32 10.96
CA GLY A 24 -11.63 0.89 11.13
C GLY A 24 -12.54 0.27 10.08
N SER A 25 -12.70 0.87 8.90
CA SER A 25 -13.43 0.28 7.78
C SER A 25 -13.02 -1.19 7.62
N MET A 26 -13.91 -2.09 8.04
CA MET A 26 -13.68 -3.53 8.07
C MET A 26 -14.33 -4.15 6.84
N GLY A 27 -13.54 -4.42 5.81
CA GLY A 27 -14.01 -5.21 4.67
C GLY A 27 -13.08 -5.13 3.47
N PHE A 28 -13.36 -5.94 2.46
CA PHE A 28 -12.64 -5.90 1.17
C PHE A 28 -12.87 -4.59 0.40
N ALA A 29 -13.79 -3.72 0.82
CA ALA A 29 -14.10 -2.48 0.11
C ALA A 29 -13.03 -1.39 0.34
N SER A 30 -12.51 -1.26 1.56
CA SER A 30 -11.42 -0.34 1.87
C SER A 30 -10.55 -0.92 2.99
N PRO A 31 -9.22 -0.96 2.83
CA PRO A 31 -8.31 -1.39 3.88
C PRO A 31 -8.27 -0.36 5.02
N PRO A 32 -8.08 -0.80 6.27
CA PRO A 32 -8.02 0.11 7.41
C PRO A 32 -6.86 1.08 7.29
N GLU A 33 -7.03 2.27 7.88
CA GLU A 33 -6.00 3.30 7.92
C GLU A 33 -5.56 3.58 9.36
N TYR A 34 -4.26 3.76 9.51
CA TYR A 34 -3.61 4.05 10.78
C TYR A 34 -2.76 5.32 10.67
N ARG A 35 -2.53 5.94 11.83
CA ARG A 35 -1.64 7.08 12.03
C ARG A 35 -0.38 6.63 12.75
N MET A 36 0.75 7.19 12.34
CA MET A 36 2.00 7.16 13.09
C MET A 36 2.68 8.53 12.95
N SER A 37 3.18 9.10 14.04
CA SER A 37 3.84 10.41 14.00
C SER A 37 5.06 10.38 13.08
N GLY A 38 5.17 11.37 12.19
CA GLY A 38 6.25 11.45 11.20
C GLY A 38 6.05 10.58 9.95
N ILE A 39 4.90 9.90 9.81
CA ILE A 39 4.54 9.12 8.61
C ILE A 39 3.19 9.62 8.09
N ASP A 40 3.13 9.99 6.81
CA ASP A 40 1.92 10.58 6.22
C ASP A 40 0.72 9.63 6.26
N MET A 41 0.96 8.34 6.01
CA MET A 41 -0.08 7.33 5.94
C MET A 41 0.44 5.93 6.26
N VAL A 42 -0.34 5.16 7.01
CA VAL A 42 -0.10 3.76 7.33
C VAL A 42 -1.37 2.95 7.01
N SER A 43 -1.26 1.87 6.27
CA SER A 43 -2.42 1.00 5.95
C SER A 43 -1.97 -0.45 5.71
N GLU A 44 -2.91 -1.32 5.36
CA GLU A 44 -2.65 -2.73 5.07
C GLU A 44 -1.75 -2.93 3.85
N GLY A 45 -1.09 -4.09 3.81
CA GLY A 45 -0.01 -4.34 2.84
C GLY A 45 -0.53 -4.74 1.47
N ALA A 46 -0.77 -6.04 1.28
CA ALA A 46 -1.09 -6.58 -0.04
C ALA A 46 -2.45 -6.09 -0.57
N LEU A 47 -3.45 -5.90 0.29
CA LEU A 47 -4.78 -5.49 -0.14
C LEU A 47 -4.77 -4.08 -0.75
N LEU A 48 -4.19 -3.10 -0.03
CA LEU A 48 -4.04 -1.72 -0.50
C LEU A 48 -3.30 -1.68 -1.85
N LEU A 49 -2.16 -2.36 -1.93
CA LEU A 49 -1.35 -2.39 -3.16
C LEU A 49 -2.14 -2.94 -4.36
N ASN A 50 -2.88 -4.03 -4.19
CA ASN A 50 -3.66 -4.61 -5.28
C ASN A 50 -4.82 -3.70 -5.71
N GLN A 51 -5.51 -3.07 -4.75
CA GLN A 51 -6.59 -2.16 -5.08
C GLN A 51 -6.09 -0.90 -5.76
N ALA A 52 -4.96 -0.35 -5.31
CA ALA A 52 -4.33 0.81 -5.94
C ALA A 52 -3.84 0.49 -7.36
N VAL A 53 -3.26 -0.69 -7.60
CA VAL A 53 -2.91 -1.14 -8.96
C VAL A 53 -4.12 -1.09 -9.90
N ASN A 54 -5.30 -1.52 -9.42
CA ASN A 54 -6.52 -1.46 -10.23
C ASN A 54 -7.05 -0.03 -10.39
N LEU A 55 -7.04 0.78 -9.32
CA LEU A 55 -7.55 2.15 -9.35
C LEU A 55 -6.71 3.05 -10.27
N LEU A 56 -5.41 2.82 -10.35
CA LEU A 56 -4.50 3.54 -11.26
C LEU A 56 -4.81 3.32 -12.75
N ASP A 57 -5.61 2.31 -13.12
CA ASP A 57 -6.10 2.12 -14.49
C ASP A 57 -7.36 2.94 -14.80
N GLU A 58 -8.02 3.46 -13.78
CA GLU A 58 -9.23 4.26 -13.94
C GLU A 58 -8.90 5.74 -14.10
N PRO A 59 -9.68 6.51 -14.89
CA PRO A 59 -9.50 7.95 -15.04
C PRO A 59 -9.52 8.67 -13.69
N GLN A 60 -8.55 9.55 -13.45
CA GLN A 60 -8.37 10.25 -12.17
C GLN A 60 -9.60 11.12 -11.79
N GLU A 61 -10.39 11.56 -12.78
CA GLU A 61 -11.62 12.32 -12.55
C GLU A 61 -12.69 11.52 -11.80
N GLN A 62 -12.54 10.20 -11.73
CA GLN A 62 -13.44 9.30 -11.00
C GLN A 62 -12.97 9.06 -9.56
N TRP A 63 -11.76 9.50 -9.20
CA TRP A 63 -11.22 9.29 -7.86
C TRP A 63 -11.79 10.34 -6.90
N GLY A 64 -12.30 9.88 -5.76
CA GLY A 64 -12.60 10.75 -4.62
C GLY A 64 -11.38 10.92 -3.72
N ASP A 65 -11.64 11.03 -2.41
CA ASP A 65 -10.63 11.09 -1.35
C ASP A 65 -11.10 10.37 -0.08
N GLN A 66 -12.09 9.48 -0.25
CA GLN A 66 -12.85 8.93 0.86
C GLN A 66 -12.18 7.68 1.43
N THR A 67 -11.49 6.91 0.59
CA THR A 67 -10.85 5.65 0.96
C THR A 67 -9.34 5.78 1.10
N SER A 68 -8.74 4.87 1.87
CA SER A 68 -7.29 4.75 1.99
C SER A 68 -6.62 4.46 0.63
N VAL A 69 -7.30 3.74 -0.26
CA VAL A 69 -6.82 3.44 -1.61
C VAL A 69 -6.71 4.70 -2.47
N GLU A 70 -7.76 5.54 -2.48
CA GLU A 70 -7.76 6.80 -3.24
C GLU A 70 -6.67 7.74 -2.74
N ARG A 71 -6.58 7.94 -1.42
CA ARG A 71 -5.51 8.76 -0.80
C ARG A 71 -4.12 8.23 -1.15
N PHE A 72 -3.94 6.91 -1.16
CA PHE A 72 -2.67 6.32 -1.58
C PHE A 72 -2.37 6.62 -3.05
N CYS A 73 -3.34 6.47 -3.95
CA CYS A 73 -3.14 6.79 -5.36
C CYS A 73 -2.81 8.27 -5.56
N HIS A 74 -3.45 9.20 -4.84
CA HIS A 74 -3.09 10.62 -4.90
C HIS A 74 -1.64 10.87 -4.47
N LEU A 75 -1.19 10.26 -3.36
CA LEU A 75 0.22 10.36 -2.94
C LEU A 75 1.19 9.85 -4.02
N LEU A 76 0.84 8.77 -4.73
CA LEU A 76 1.64 8.27 -5.85
C LEU A 76 1.64 9.23 -7.04
N MET A 77 0.49 9.85 -7.33
CA MET A 77 0.34 10.80 -8.44
C MET A 77 1.07 12.12 -8.18
N GLU A 78 1.12 12.59 -6.94
CA GLU A 78 1.86 13.79 -6.53
C GLU A 78 3.38 13.59 -6.54
N ALA A 79 3.86 12.35 -6.39
CA ALA A 79 5.29 12.07 -6.31
C ALA A 79 5.95 11.96 -7.70
N ASP A 80 7.07 12.67 -7.91
CA ASP A 80 7.93 12.51 -9.10
C ASP A 80 8.86 11.29 -9.01
N VAL A 81 9.31 11.00 -7.79
CA VAL A 81 10.24 9.90 -7.47
C VAL A 81 9.63 9.02 -6.39
N ILE A 82 9.55 7.73 -6.66
CA ILE A 82 8.94 6.75 -5.77
C ILE A 82 9.95 5.65 -5.48
N THR A 83 10.28 5.45 -4.20
CA THR A 83 11.16 4.37 -3.75
C THR A 83 10.37 3.35 -2.95
N PHE A 84 10.24 2.14 -3.48
CA PHE A 84 9.67 1.00 -2.78
C PHE A 84 10.76 0.28 -1.98
N MET A 85 10.65 0.32 -0.66
CA MET A 85 11.48 -0.47 0.25
C MET A 85 10.75 -1.78 0.58
N VAL A 86 11.23 -2.90 0.06
CA VAL A 86 10.52 -4.19 0.09
C VAL A 86 11.28 -5.22 0.93
N GLY A 87 10.73 -5.54 2.10
CA GLY A 87 11.24 -6.64 2.91
C GLY A 87 10.99 -8.01 2.29
N ASN A 88 11.96 -8.92 2.40
CA ASN A 88 11.92 -10.29 1.89
C ASN A 88 11.20 -11.29 2.82
N ALA A 89 10.69 -10.83 3.97
CA ALA A 89 9.97 -11.66 4.91
C ALA A 89 8.72 -12.28 4.25
N ILE A 90 8.64 -13.60 4.24
CA ILE A 90 7.46 -14.33 3.78
C ILE A 90 6.39 -14.22 4.86
N ASN A 91 5.23 -13.69 4.52
CA ASN A 91 4.07 -13.68 5.40
C ASN A 91 3.14 -14.83 4.99
N ASP A 92 3.09 -15.88 5.83
CA ASP A 92 2.26 -17.07 5.60
C ASP A 92 0.76 -16.75 5.49
N ALA A 93 0.29 -15.64 6.08
CA ALA A 93 -1.09 -15.19 5.95
C ALA A 93 -1.48 -14.89 4.49
N HIS A 94 -0.53 -14.50 3.63
CA HIS A 94 -0.76 -14.29 2.20
C HIS A 94 -0.88 -15.60 1.40
N LEU A 95 -0.55 -16.75 1.99
CA LEU A 95 -0.81 -18.07 1.40
C LEU A 95 -2.23 -18.58 1.72
N SER A 96 -3.00 -17.84 2.52
CA SER A 96 -4.37 -18.20 2.87
C SER A 96 -5.23 -18.37 1.60
N PRO A 97 -6.04 -19.47 1.52
CA PRO A 97 -6.96 -19.70 0.41
C PRO A 97 -7.88 -18.51 0.10
N LEU A 98 -8.20 -17.71 1.14
CA LEU A 98 -9.02 -16.51 1.03
C LEU A 98 -8.44 -15.49 0.04
N PHE A 99 -7.12 -15.22 0.10
CA PHE A 99 -6.44 -14.26 -0.78
C PHE A 99 -6.49 -14.69 -2.25
N LYS A 100 -6.35 -16.00 -2.51
CA LYS A 100 -6.49 -16.55 -3.86
C LYS A 100 -7.93 -16.44 -4.38
N GLN A 101 -8.92 -16.67 -3.53
CA GLN A 101 -10.34 -16.59 -3.91
C GLN A 101 -10.79 -15.16 -4.24
N VAL A 102 -10.23 -14.15 -3.57
CA VAL A 102 -10.55 -12.73 -3.83
C VAL A 102 -9.61 -12.07 -4.85
N GLY A 103 -8.69 -12.82 -5.45
CA GLY A 103 -7.81 -12.33 -6.52
C GLY A 103 -6.67 -11.41 -6.05
N VAL A 104 -6.36 -11.34 -4.75
CA VAL A 104 -5.27 -10.51 -4.22
C VAL A 104 -3.94 -11.17 -4.54
N LYS A 105 -3.11 -10.48 -5.34
CA LYS A 105 -1.79 -10.94 -5.74
C LYS A 105 -0.79 -10.79 -4.59
N PRO A 106 0.28 -11.61 -4.54
CA PRO A 106 1.37 -11.43 -3.59
C PRO A 106 1.99 -10.03 -3.67
N ARG A 107 2.51 -9.54 -2.54
CA ARG A 107 3.07 -8.18 -2.41
C ARG A 107 4.09 -7.85 -3.50
N ARG A 108 5.06 -8.74 -3.76
CA ARG A 108 6.09 -8.52 -4.79
C ARG A 108 5.48 -8.38 -6.18
N THR A 109 4.48 -9.20 -6.51
CA THR A 109 3.77 -9.11 -7.78
C THR A 109 3.00 -7.80 -7.89
N ALA A 110 2.31 -7.37 -6.83
CA ALA A 110 1.59 -6.10 -6.83
C ALA A 110 2.52 -4.89 -6.98
N ILE A 111 3.68 -4.91 -6.29
CA ILE A 111 4.71 -3.86 -6.43
C ILE A 111 5.28 -3.83 -7.85
N GLY A 112 5.57 -4.99 -8.46
CA GLY A 112 6.04 -5.05 -9.85
C GLY A 112 5.04 -4.41 -10.83
N LEU A 113 3.76 -4.75 -10.71
CA LEU A 113 2.70 -4.15 -11.54
C LEU A 113 2.55 -2.64 -11.29
N MET A 114 2.62 -2.22 -10.02
CA MET A 114 2.55 -0.80 -9.65
C MET A 114 3.73 -0.02 -10.23
N LYS A 115 4.94 -0.59 -10.15
CA LYS A 115 6.15 -0.01 -10.74
C LYS A 115 5.99 0.20 -12.24
N GLU A 116 5.61 -0.84 -12.99
CA GLU A 116 5.42 -0.74 -14.44
C GLU A 116 4.41 0.37 -14.81
N LYS A 117 3.31 0.47 -14.07
CA LYS A 117 2.30 1.52 -14.28
C LYS A 117 2.87 2.91 -14.02
N LEU A 118 3.49 3.13 -12.87
CA LEU A 118 4.03 4.43 -12.47
C LEU A 118 5.16 4.88 -13.41
N GLU A 119 6.03 3.96 -13.86
CA GLU A 119 7.05 4.23 -14.87
C GLU A 119 6.42 4.62 -16.21
N SER A 120 5.33 3.96 -16.63
CA SER A 120 4.59 4.32 -17.85
C SER A 120 3.95 5.71 -17.77
N MET A 121 3.66 6.19 -16.57
CA MET A 121 3.18 7.55 -16.29
C MET A 121 4.32 8.60 -16.24
N GLY A 122 5.57 8.19 -16.52
CA GLY A 122 6.74 9.07 -16.56
C GLY A 122 7.41 9.31 -15.21
N LYS A 123 7.06 8.54 -14.18
CA LYS A 123 7.66 8.68 -12.83
C LYS A 123 8.95 7.87 -12.72
N LEU A 124 9.87 8.34 -11.88
CA LEU A 124 11.08 7.58 -11.54
C LEU A 124 10.77 6.61 -10.39
N VAL A 125 10.81 5.31 -10.68
CA VAL A 125 10.51 4.28 -9.67
C VAL A 125 11.74 3.45 -9.33
N ILE A 126 12.07 3.37 -8.05
CA ILE A 126 13.18 2.60 -7.50
C ILE A 126 12.60 1.48 -6.63
N GLU A 127 13.10 0.26 -6.77
CA GLU A 127 12.75 -0.88 -5.91
C GLU A 127 14.00 -1.37 -5.21
N GLU A 128 14.00 -1.34 -3.87
CA GLU A 128 15.10 -1.83 -3.03
C GLU A 128 14.61 -3.02 -2.19
N GLY A 129 15.27 -4.16 -2.33
CA GLY A 129 14.98 -5.36 -1.56
C GLY A 129 15.87 -5.49 -0.32
N TYR A 130 15.26 -5.81 0.83
CA TYR A 130 15.93 -6.02 2.11
C TYR A 130 15.60 -7.38 2.71
#